data_AF-A0A5P2DD46-F1
#
_entry.id   AF-A0A5P2DD46-F1
#
_cell.length_a   1.000
_cell.length_b   1.000
_cell.length_c   1.000
_cell.angle_alpha   90.00
_cell.angle_beta   90.00
_cell.angle_gamma   90.00
#
_symmetry.space_group_name_H-M   'P 1'
#
loop_
_entity.id
_entity.type
_entity.pdbx_description
1 polymer ?
#
loop_
_entity_poly.entity_id
_entity_poly.type
_entity_poly.pdbx_seq_one_letter_code
_entity_poly.pdbx_strand_id
1 'polypeptide(L)'
;MPKAGASGAKSRARRTQQATGLKYTKLRQSGTADTQCGRVIQFLTESHEVATLPYQLCAAWARQGLRVLMLHSYEPYQRDIRLHSKRAKERKAAEARAQAYPGPRSTILLPQGAAKGQGQLVEQRTPWSEREPGNPSGNDAPLREALETGRSHFDVVVLMGRGYFPREHLVDDFVVLAHTEGIPTGEDLPRKQGLDTRTERVPLSPEQSAAVLRDRHLRFLYHPVALLGMVTAETPWNEDQAGLDPEFMEAVVANMAAVGLPLLGHVTLPRGGDLQARLERDRNPSTVVTAPLDRGVLAAAQAIHPRR
;
A
#
# COMPACT_ATOMS: atom_id res chain seq x y z
N MET A 1 -68.48 39.03 20.28
CA MET A 1 -67.98 37.64 20.14
C MET A 1 -68.57 37.06 18.86
N PRO A 2 -67.86 36.29 17.98
CA PRO A 2 -66.78 35.32 18.22
C PRO A 2 -65.45 35.65 17.51
N LYS A 3 -64.30 35.44 18.17
CA LYS A 3 -63.35 34.29 18.09
C LYS A 3 -62.53 34.21 16.80
N ALA A 4 -61.33 34.79 16.90
CA ALA A 4 -60.16 34.41 16.12
C ALA A 4 -59.78 32.94 16.38
N GLY A 5 -59.37 32.22 15.34
CA GLY A 5 -58.62 30.97 15.51
C GLY A 5 -58.91 29.92 14.46
N ALA A 6 -58.18 29.96 13.32
CA ALA A 6 -58.05 28.78 12.46
C ALA A 6 -56.84 28.77 11.50
N SER A 7 -55.93 29.76 11.50
CA SER A 7 -54.79 29.76 10.55
C SER A 7 -53.45 29.28 11.15
N GLY A 8 -53.32 29.22 12.48
CA GLY A 8 -52.07 28.85 13.16
C GLY A 8 -51.78 27.34 13.20
N ALA A 9 -52.81 26.49 13.21
CA ALA A 9 -52.65 25.05 13.40
C ALA A 9 -52.10 24.34 12.15
N LYS A 10 -52.54 24.72 10.94
CA LYS A 10 -52.05 24.15 9.67
C LYS A 10 -50.61 24.58 9.37
N SER A 11 -50.25 25.82 9.73
CA SER A 11 -48.88 26.35 9.58
C SER A 11 -47.90 25.72 10.58
N ARG A 12 -48.32 25.50 11.84
CA ARG A 12 -47.52 24.74 12.82
C ARG A 12 -47.38 23.27 12.43
N ALA A 13 -48.46 22.58 12.04
CA ALA A 13 -48.38 21.18 11.63
C ALA A 13 -47.43 20.96 10.43
N ARG A 14 -47.40 21.88 9.46
CA ARG A 14 -46.49 21.84 8.30
C ARG A 14 -45.03 22.10 8.69
N ARG A 15 -44.77 23.00 9.65
CA ARG A 15 -43.42 23.22 10.23
C ARG A 15 -42.96 22.05 11.10
N THR A 16 -43.84 21.44 11.87
CA THR A 16 -43.50 20.29 12.72
C THR A 16 -43.27 19.04 11.86
N GLN A 17 -44.05 18.82 10.79
CA GLN A 17 -43.79 17.76 9.81
C GLN A 17 -42.50 17.98 9.00
N GLN A 18 -42.12 19.23 8.69
CA GLN A 18 -40.79 19.52 8.13
C GLN A 18 -39.67 19.25 9.14
N ALA A 19 -39.85 19.59 10.42
CA ALA A 19 -38.82 19.41 11.45
C ALA A 19 -38.59 17.93 11.85
N THR A 20 -39.63 17.10 11.82
CA THR A 20 -39.53 15.67 12.17
C THR A 20 -39.38 14.76 10.94
N GLY A 21 -40.10 15.05 9.85
CA GLY A 21 -40.09 14.25 8.63
C GLY A 21 -38.75 14.30 7.90
N LEU A 22 -38.07 15.45 7.83
CA LEU A 22 -36.75 15.59 7.16
C LEU A 22 -35.64 14.80 7.86
N LYS A 23 -35.72 14.60 9.18
CA LYS A 23 -34.72 13.79 9.91
C LYS A 23 -34.83 12.31 9.56
N TYR A 24 -36.05 11.78 9.42
CA TYR A 24 -36.27 10.37 9.09
C TYR A 24 -36.26 10.07 7.58
N THR A 25 -36.56 11.03 6.71
CA THR A 25 -36.41 10.86 5.25
C THR A 25 -34.98 11.05 4.77
N LYS A 26 -34.17 11.93 5.38
CA LYS A 26 -32.73 12.00 5.08
C LYS A 26 -31.96 10.73 5.52
N LEU A 27 -32.46 10.00 6.52
CA LEU A 27 -31.94 8.69 6.93
C LEU A 27 -32.27 7.54 5.95
N ARG A 28 -33.22 7.74 5.03
CA ARG A 28 -33.57 6.76 3.97
C ARG A 28 -33.16 7.18 2.56
N GLN A 29 -32.77 8.44 2.36
CA GLN A 29 -32.17 8.94 1.12
C GLN A 29 -30.65 9.05 1.17
N SER A 30 -30.03 8.80 2.33
CA SER A 30 -28.69 8.20 2.38
C SER A 30 -28.81 6.70 2.07
N GLY A 31 -29.35 6.37 0.90
CA GLY A 31 -28.94 5.13 0.27
C GLY A 31 -27.43 5.24 0.18
N THR A 32 -26.74 4.26 0.77
CA THR A 32 -25.30 4.13 0.75
C THR A 32 -24.81 4.54 -0.63
N ALA A 33 -24.21 5.74 -0.75
CA ALA A 33 -23.04 5.83 -1.58
C ALA A 33 -22.22 4.64 -1.10
N ASP A 34 -21.96 3.65 -1.94
CA ASP A 34 -21.01 2.59 -1.62
C ASP A 34 -19.86 3.31 -0.94
N THR A 35 -19.78 3.16 0.39
CA THR A 35 -18.75 3.83 1.16
C THR A 35 -17.51 3.13 0.68
N GLN A 36 -16.87 3.72 -0.33
CA GLN A 36 -15.59 3.31 -0.84
C GLN A 36 -14.64 3.43 0.34
N CYS A 37 -14.57 2.33 1.08
CA CYS A 37 -13.63 2.16 2.15
C CYS A 37 -12.31 1.86 1.42
N GLY A 38 -11.35 2.77 1.56
CA GLY A 38 -10.04 2.59 0.98
C GLY A 38 -9.47 1.22 1.37
N ARG A 39 -8.75 0.60 0.43
CA ARG A 39 -8.09 -0.69 0.66
C ARG A 39 -6.76 -0.44 1.38
N VAL A 40 -6.49 -1.19 2.43
CA VAL A 40 -5.20 -1.17 3.13
C VAL A 40 -4.32 -2.28 2.57
N ILE A 41 -3.18 -1.92 1.99
CA ILE A 41 -2.20 -2.85 1.42
C ILE A 41 -0.91 -2.75 2.22
N GLN A 42 -0.29 -3.90 2.52
CA GLN A 42 1.07 -3.95 3.04
C GLN A 42 1.98 -4.72 2.06
N PHE A 43 3.09 -4.09 1.68
CA PHE A 43 4.14 -4.76 0.93
C PHE A 43 5.06 -5.51 1.89
N LEU A 44 5.28 -6.80 1.61
CA LEU A 44 6.16 -7.66 2.39
C LEU A 44 7.45 -7.93 1.62
N THR A 45 8.60 -7.80 2.27
CA THR A 45 9.91 -8.02 1.66
C THR A 45 10.98 -8.26 2.72
N GLU A 46 11.93 -9.13 2.41
CA GLU A 46 13.21 -9.28 3.13
C GLU A 46 14.36 -8.50 2.48
N SER A 47 14.19 -8.07 1.22
CA SER A 47 15.25 -7.44 0.44
C SER A 47 15.20 -5.92 0.52
N HIS A 48 16.37 -5.31 0.78
CA HIS A 48 16.56 -3.87 0.72
C HIS A 48 16.67 -3.33 -0.71
N GLU A 49 16.83 -4.20 -1.72
CA GLU A 49 16.99 -3.85 -3.14
C GLU A 49 15.67 -3.45 -3.83
N VAL A 50 14.53 -3.63 -3.13
CA VAL A 50 13.19 -3.25 -3.62
C VAL A 50 12.61 -2.09 -2.79
N ALA A 51 13.46 -1.30 -2.13
CA ALA A 51 13.01 -0.30 -1.18
C ALA A 51 12.23 0.85 -1.84
N THR A 52 12.52 1.19 -3.10
CA THR A 52 11.78 2.23 -3.83
C THR A 52 10.53 1.71 -4.53
N LEU A 53 10.41 0.39 -4.74
CA LEU A 53 9.31 -0.22 -5.49
C LEU A 53 7.90 0.10 -4.93
N PRO A 54 7.66 0.10 -3.61
CA PRO A 54 6.39 0.57 -3.05
C PRO A 54 6.01 1.98 -3.49
N TYR A 55 6.97 2.90 -3.55
CA TYR A 55 6.73 4.29 -3.97
C TYR A 55 6.40 4.36 -5.46
N GLN A 56 7.08 3.58 -6.28
CA GLN A 56 6.83 3.51 -7.72
C GLN A 56 5.42 2.95 -8.01
N LEU A 57 4.98 1.91 -7.29
CA LEU A 57 3.63 1.36 -7.37
C LEU A 57 2.57 2.38 -6.90
N CYS A 58 2.83 3.09 -5.80
CA CYS A 58 1.95 4.16 -5.32
C CYS A 58 1.85 5.32 -6.33
N ALA A 59 2.97 5.69 -6.95
CA ALA A 59 3.01 6.70 -8.00
C ALA A 59 2.22 6.25 -9.24
N ALA A 60 2.30 4.97 -9.62
CA ALA A 60 1.51 4.41 -10.71
C ALA A 60 0.00 4.55 -10.45
N TRP A 61 -0.46 4.16 -9.26
CA TRP A 61 -1.86 4.32 -8.85
C TRP A 61 -2.30 5.78 -8.83
N ALA A 62 -1.48 6.67 -8.28
CA ALA A 62 -1.80 8.10 -8.23
C ALA A 62 -1.87 8.70 -9.65
N ARG A 63 -0.98 8.30 -10.57
CA ARG A 63 -1.03 8.71 -11.98
C ARG A 63 -2.25 8.17 -12.72
N GLN A 64 -2.82 7.06 -12.27
CA GLN A 64 -4.07 6.48 -12.79
C GLN A 64 -5.35 7.12 -12.20
N GLY A 65 -5.22 8.12 -11.33
CA GLY A 65 -6.36 8.86 -10.78
C GLY A 65 -6.71 8.53 -9.34
N LEU A 66 -6.01 7.60 -8.70
CA LEU A 66 -6.31 7.17 -7.32
C LEU A 66 -5.74 8.15 -6.28
N ARG A 67 -6.43 8.28 -5.15
CA ARG A 67 -5.93 8.94 -3.94
C ARG A 67 -5.21 7.89 -3.11
N VAL A 68 -3.90 8.05 -2.97
CA VAL A 68 -3.02 7.09 -2.29
C VAL A 68 -2.39 7.75 -1.07
N LEU A 69 -2.48 7.07 0.07
CA LEU A 69 -1.82 7.44 1.32
C LEU A 69 -0.74 6.41 1.65
N MET A 70 0.51 6.83 1.73
CA MET A 70 1.61 6.04 2.27
C MET A 70 1.76 6.37 3.76
N LEU A 71 1.46 5.41 4.61
CA LEU A 71 1.44 5.60 6.06
C LEU A 71 2.73 5.02 6.65
N HIS A 72 3.60 5.86 7.21
CA HIS A 72 4.88 5.50 7.81
C HIS A 72 4.87 5.59 9.33
N SER A 73 5.61 4.67 9.96
CA SER A 73 5.89 4.72 11.40
C SER A 73 6.71 5.96 11.73
N TYR A 74 6.51 6.46 12.94
CA TYR A 74 7.27 7.58 13.48
C TYR A 74 7.33 7.45 15.00
N GLU A 75 8.50 7.67 15.60
CA GLU A 75 8.58 7.73 17.06
C GLU A 75 7.92 9.02 17.56
N PRO A 76 6.96 8.96 18.50
CA PRO A 76 6.32 10.15 19.00
C PRO A 76 7.33 11.05 19.74
N TYR A 77 7.76 12.15 19.11
CA TYR A 77 8.20 13.31 19.88
C TYR A 77 6.97 13.92 20.58
N GLN A 78 7.17 14.37 21.82
CA GLN A 78 6.17 14.87 22.79
C GLN A 78 4.79 15.23 22.21
N ARG A 79 3.72 14.69 22.81
CA ARG A 79 2.32 15.05 22.51
C ARG A 79 2.18 16.56 22.36
N ASP A 80 1.43 17.03 21.36
CA ASP A 80 1.20 18.47 21.16
C ASP A 80 0.50 19.05 22.40
N ILE A 81 1.28 19.68 23.27
CA ILE A 81 0.83 20.25 24.56
C ILE A 81 -0.28 21.29 24.37
N ARG A 82 -0.44 21.85 23.17
CA ARG A 82 -1.47 22.83 22.83
C ARG A 82 -2.88 22.23 22.86
N LEU A 83 -3.02 20.91 22.68
CA LEU A 83 -4.28 20.20 22.88
C LEU A 83 -4.80 20.29 24.32
N HIS A 84 -3.90 20.54 25.29
CA HIS A 84 -4.22 20.69 26.70
C HIS A 84 -4.17 22.15 27.18
N SER A 85 -4.07 23.12 26.27
CA SER A 85 -4.05 24.55 26.63
C SER A 85 -5.35 24.99 27.29
N LYS A 86 -5.25 25.81 28.35
CA LYS A 86 -6.41 26.48 28.98
C LYS A 86 -7.03 27.55 28.07
N ARG A 87 -6.32 28.00 27.03
CA ARG A 87 -6.81 29.01 26.07
C ARG A 87 -7.67 28.34 25.01
N ALA A 88 -8.99 28.59 25.05
CA ALA A 88 -9.96 27.95 24.16
C ALA A 88 -9.65 28.11 22.65
N LYS A 89 -9.12 29.27 22.23
CA LYS A 89 -8.74 29.51 20.82
C LYS A 89 -7.56 28.64 20.38
N GLU A 90 -6.56 28.49 21.25
CA GLU A 90 -5.37 27.68 20.99
C GLU A 90 -5.71 26.19 20.95
N ARG A 91 -6.53 25.74 21.92
CA ARG A 91 -7.02 24.36 21.95
C ARG A 91 -7.84 24.02 20.71
N LYS A 92 -8.81 24.85 20.32
CA LYS A 92 -9.60 24.64 19.10
C LYS A 92 -8.75 24.60 17.83
N ALA A 93 -7.71 25.43 17.74
CA ALA A 93 -6.81 25.42 16.59
C ALA A 93 -5.95 24.14 16.57
N ALA A 94 -5.52 23.64 17.72
CA ALA A 94 -4.80 22.37 17.84
C ALA A 94 -5.70 21.17 17.51
N GLU A 95 -6.95 21.15 18.02
CA GLU A 95 -7.97 20.15 17.68
C GLU A 95 -8.24 20.14 16.17
N ALA A 96 -8.43 21.31 15.55
CA ALA A 96 -8.65 21.43 14.11
C ALA A 96 -7.44 20.94 13.29
N ARG A 97 -6.21 21.20 13.76
CA ARG A 97 -4.99 20.70 13.11
C ARG A 97 -4.86 19.18 13.24
N ALA A 98 -5.22 18.61 14.38
CA ALA A 98 -5.22 17.17 14.60
C ALA A 98 -6.28 16.45 13.74
N GLN A 99 -7.40 17.12 13.45
CA GLN A 99 -8.47 16.61 12.60
C GLN A 99 -8.28 16.91 11.10
N ALA A 100 -7.28 17.69 10.71
CA ALA A 100 -7.05 18.02 9.31
C ALA A 100 -6.59 16.79 8.53
N TYR A 101 -7.08 16.64 7.30
CA TYR A 101 -6.65 15.58 6.37
C TYR A 101 -6.15 16.18 5.05
N PRO A 102 -4.95 15.79 4.56
CA PRO A 102 -3.99 14.89 5.20
C PRO A 102 -3.48 15.36 6.57
N GLY A 103 -3.13 14.41 7.45
CA GLY A 103 -2.80 14.66 8.85
C GLY A 103 -1.59 15.58 9.06
N PRO A 104 -1.35 16.06 10.29
CA PRO A 104 -0.12 16.79 10.62
C PRO A 104 1.09 15.88 10.34
N ARG A 105 2.12 16.41 9.65
CA ARG A 105 3.30 15.67 9.13
C ARG A 105 3.03 14.85 7.87
N SER A 106 2.08 15.30 7.06
CA SER A 106 1.92 14.82 5.70
C SER A 106 2.79 15.60 4.72
N THR A 107 3.43 14.89 3.81
CA THR A 107 4.13 15.42 2.64
C THR A 107 3.35 15.04 1.39
N ILE A 108 2.91 16.04 0.61
CA ILE A 108 2.24 15.80 -0.65
C ILE A 108 3.32 15.51 -1.70
N LEU A 109 3.40 14.27 -2.18
CA LEU A 109 4.37 13.84 -3.18
C LEU A 109 3.86 14.05 -4.61
N LEU A 110 2.55 13.84 -4.82
CA LEU A 110 1.85 14.17 -6.06
C LEU A 110 0.56 14.93 -5.70
N PRO A 111 0.42 16.22 -6.07
CA PRO A 111 -0.78 16.97 -5.77
C PRO A 111 -1.93 16.54 -6.68
N GLN A 112 -3.15 16.58 -6.14
CA GLN A 112 -4.35 16.27 -6.89
C GLN A 112 -4.50 17.22 -8.08
N GLY A 113 -4.75 16.67 -9.27
CA GLY A 113 -4.95 17.48 -10.47
C GLY A 113 -3.69 18.14 -11.04
N ALA A 114 -2.49 17.66 -10.66
CA ALA A 114 -1.23 18.09 -11.29
C ALA A 114 -1.27 17.94 -12.83
N ALA A 115 -2.00 16.95 -13.33
CA ALA A 115 -2.47 16.87 -14.71
C ALA A 115 -3.91 16.33 -14.75
N LYS A 116 -4.61 16.55 -15.87
CA LYS A 116 -5.98 16.04 -16.06
C LYS A 116 -6.01 14.52 -15.90
N GLY A 117 -6.80 14.03 -14.95
CA GLY A 117 -6.94 12.60 -14.66
C GLY A 117 -5.94 12.05 -13.63
N GLN A 118 -5.01 12.86 -13.10
CA GLN A 118 -4.14 12.43 -12.01
C GLN A 118 -4.81 12.57 -10.64
N GLY A 119 -4.61 11.56 -9.82
CA GLY A 119 -5.04 11.49 -8.43
C GLY A 119 -4.05 12.17 -7.51
N GLN A 120 -3.90 11.65 -6.30
CA GLN A 120 -3.08 12.25 -5.25
C GLN A 120 -2.17 11.19 -4.62
N LEU A 121 -0.92 11.55 -4.30
CA LEU A 121 -0.03 10.72 -3.48
C LEU A 121 0.46 11.53 -2.28
N VAL A 122 0.22 10.99 -1.09
CA VAL A 122 0.60 11.62 0.18
C VAL A 122 1.40 10.65 1.03
N GLU A 123 2.53 11.10 1.57
CA GLU A 123 3.26 10.40 2.63
C GLU A 123 2.83 10.98 3.98
N GLN A 124 2.41 10.17 4.94
CA GLN A 124 2.06 10.60 6.30
C GLN A 124 2.85 9.81 7.32
N ARG A 125 3.46 10.52 8.28
CA ARG A 125 4.17 9.94 9.42
C ARG A 125 3.30 9.97 10.67
N THR A 126 2.90 8.81 11.18
CA THR A 126 2.00 8.72 12.34
C THR A 126 2.66 7.93 13.47
N PRO A 127 2.49 8.36 14.74
CA PRO A 127 3.09 7.66 15.85
C PRO A 127 2.42 6.32 16.13
N TRP A 128 3.13 5.22 15.89
CA TRP A 128 2.78 3.89 16.39
C TRP A 128 4.05 3.10 16.69
N SER A 129 3.94 2.11 17.58
CA SER A 129 5.05 1.22 17.89
C SER A 129 5.22 0.19 16.77
N GLU A 130 6.40 0.17 16.15
CA GLU A 130 6.79 -0.97 15.34
C GLU A 130 6.88 -2.21 16.25
N ARG A 131 6.29 -3.32 15.80
CA ARG A 131 6.45 -4.60 16.51
C ARG A 131 7.81 -5.18 16.18
N GLU A 132 8.48 -5.74 17.17
CA GLU A 132 9.74 -6.47 17.00
C GLU A 132 9.55 -7.94 17.40
N PRO A 133 10.27 -8.88 16.77
CA PRO A 133 10.30 -10.27 17.23
C PRO A 133 10.67 -10.34 18.72
N GLY A 134 9.82 -10.96 19.54
CA GLY A 134 10.01 -11.06 20.98
C GLY A 134 9.36 -9.96 21.83
N ASN A 135 8.77 -8.92 21.22
CA ASN A 135 8.00 -7.88 21.93
C ASN A 135 6.61 -7.67 21.30
N PRO A 136 5.64 -8.56 21.59
CA PRO A 136 4.34 -8.58 20.92
C PRO A 136 3.37 -7.47 21.38
N SER A 137 3.69 -6.68 22.40
CA SER A 137 2.76 -5.74 23.04
C SER A 137 2.93 -4.28 22.59
N GLY A 138 2.66 -4.02 21.31
CA GLY A 138 2.39 -2.65 20.84
C GLY A 138 0.91 -2.31 20.97
N ASN A 139 0.54 -1.18 21.57
CA ASN A 139 -0.81 -0.63 21.43
C ASN A 139 -1.02 -0.19 19.97
N ASP A 140 -1.76 -0.98 19.20
CA ASP A 140 -2.07 -0.68 17.79
C ASP A 140 -3.18 0.35 17.61
N ALA A 141 -3.80 0.87 18.68
CA ALA A 141 -4.90 1.82 18.57
C ALA A 141 -4.58 3.06 17.72
N PRO A 142 -3.40 3.70 17.84
CA PRO A 142 -3.06 4.86 17.00
C PRO A 142 -2.93 4.49 15.51
N LEU A 143 -2.40 3.30 15.21
CA LEU A 143 -2.30 2.81 13.84
C LEU A 143 -3.70 2.50 13.29
N ARG A 144 -4.55 1.84 14.07
CA ARG A 144 -5.93 1.52 13.69
C ARG A 144 -6.72 2.78 13.34
N GLU A 145 -6.67 3.80 14.21
CA GLU A 145 -7.35 5.09 13.98
C GLU A 145 -6.86 5.78 12.70
N ALA A 146 -5.55 5.76 12.45
CA ALA A 146 -4.96 6.33 11.24
C ALA A 146 -5.36 5.57 9.98
N LEU A 147 -5.44 4.24 10.04
CA LEU A 147 -5.93 3.42 8.94
C LEU A 147 -7.41 3.67 8.68
N GLU A 148 -8.27 3.63 9.70
CA GLU A 148 -9.71 3.91 9.57
C GLU A 148 -9.96 5.28 8.95
N THR A 149 -9.20 6.29 9.36
CA THR A 149 -9.37 7.62 8.79
C THR A 149 -8.77 7.73 7.38
N GLY A 150 -7.65 7.05 7.13
CA GLY A 150 -7.07 6.93 5.79
C GLY A 150 -8.04 6.28 4.81
N ARG A 151 -8.67 5.18 5.20
CA ARG A 151 -9.72 4.48 4.43
C ARG A 151 -10.91 5.38 4.07
N SER A 152 -11.18 6.40 4.88
CA SER A 152 -12.28 7.34 4.64
C SER A 152 -11.95 8.44 3.63
N HIS A 153 -10.66 8.71 3.38
CA HIS A 153 -10.21 9.85 2.56
C HIS A 153 -9.45 9.43 1.30
N PHE A 154 -8.91 8.21 1.26
CA PHE A 154 -8.04 7.69 0.22
C PHE A 154 -8.61 6.39 -0.35
N ASP A 155 -8.36 6.15 -1.63
CA ASP A 155 -8.77 4.91 -2.31
C ASP A 155 -7.85 3.75 -1.92
N VAL A 156 -6.57 4.05 -1.63
CA VAL A 156 -5.56 3.09 -1.18
C VAL A 156 -4.77 3.68 -0.03
N VAL A 157 -4.60 2.89 1.03
CA VAL A 157 -3.67 3.17 2.12
C VAL A 157 -2.58 2.11 2.10
N VAL A 158 -1.35 2.50 1.84
CA VAL A 158 -0.19 1.62 1.88
C VAL A 158 0.46 1.74 3.24
N LEU A 159 0.45 0.65 4.00
CA LEU A 159 1.14 0.57 5.27
C LEU A 159 2.64 0.38 5.03
N MET A 160 3.40 1.41 5.36
CA MET A 160 4.85 1.43 5.25
C MET A 160 5.46 1.17 6.62
N GLY A 161 6.34 0.17 6.70
CA GLY A 161 7.02 -0.24 7.92
C GLY A 161 8.00 -1.37 7.63
N ARG A 162 8.42 -2.10 8.68
CA ARG A 162 9.21 -3.32 8.54
C ARG A 162 8.46 -4.35 7.69
N GLY A 163 8.90 -4.54 6.44
CA GLY A 163 8.27 -5.40 5.43
C GLY A 163 8.30 -6.90 5.75
N TYR A 164 8.92 -7.31 6.86
CA TYR A 164 9.01 -8.70 7.28
C TYR A 164 7.95 -9.12 8.32
N PHE A 165 7.11 -8.19 8.81
CA PHE A 165 6.06 -8.50 9.79
C PHE A 165 4.65 -8.14 9.28
N PRO A 166 3.81 -9.14 8.94
CA PRO A 166 2.44 -8.92 8.47
C PRO A 166 1.52 -8.45 9.62
N ARG A 167 0.66 -7.45 9.36
CA ARG A 167 -0.35 -6.96 10.32
C ARG A 167 -1.76 -7.41 9.93
N GLU A 168 -2.01 -8.72 10.00
CA GLU A 168 -3.23 -9.38 9.49
C GLU A 168 -4.55 -8.78 9.99
N HIS A 169 -4.59 -8.23 11.20
CA HIS A 169 -5.80 -7.64 11.79
C HIS A 169 -6.09 -6.20 11.35
N LEU A 170 -5.26 -5.60 10.50
CA LEU A 170 -5.34 -4.19 10.09
C LEU A 170 -5.28 -3.98 8.57
N VAL A 171 -4.72 -4.96 7.85
CA VAL A 171 -4.41 -4.89 6.43
C VAL A 171 -5.38 -5.79 5.66
N ASP A 172 -5.90 -5.31 4.53
CA ASP A 172 -6.80 -6.11 3.69
C ASP A 172 -6.01 -7.11 2.85
N ASP A 173 -4.86 -6.68 2.31
CA ASP A 173 -4.06 -7.48 1.40
C ASP A 173 -2.56 -7.32 1.58
N PHE A 174 -1.87 -8.45 1.40
CA PHE A 174 -0.42 -8.54 1.44
C PHE A 174 0.13 -8.84 0.06
N VAL A 175 1.13 -8.08 -0.37
CA VAL A 175 1.84 -8.31 -1.64
C VAL A 175 3.30 -8.52 -1.34
N VAL A 176 3.86 -9.64 -1.79
CA VAL A 176 5.29 -9.91 -1.64
C VAL A 176 6.06 -9.17 -2.74
N LEU A 177 7.09 -8.43 -2.35
CA LEU A 177 8.07 -7.85 -3.26
C LEU A 177 9.34 -8.69 -3.17
N ALA A 178 9.56 -9.51 -4.20
CA ALA A 178 10.66 -10.46 -4.26
C ALA A 178 11.77 -9.91 -5.16
N HIS A 179 12.95 -9.64 -4.60
CA HIS A 179 14.14 -9.34 -5.39
C HIS A 179 14.79 -10.63 -5.87
N THR A 180 15.16 -10.71 -7.14
CA THR A 180 15.83 -11.88 -7.74
C THR A 180 16.83 -11.46 -8.81
N GLU A 181 17.80 -12.32 -9.12
CA GLU A 181 18.73 -12.14 -10.25
C GLU A 181 18.12 -12.67 -11.57
N GLY A 182 16.82 -12.47 -11.72
CA GLY A 182 15.97 -13.08 -12.75
C GLY A 182 15.24 -14.33 -12.26
N ILE A 183 14.34 -14.85 -13.09
CA ILE A 183 13.60 -16.07 -12.76
C ILE A 183 14.55 -17.27 -12.88
N PRO A 184 14.60 -18.15 -11.85
CA PRO A 184 15.57 -19.23 -11.82
C PRO A 184 15.30 -20.23 -12.93
N THR A 185 16.12 -20.26 -13.96
CA THR A 185 16.03 -21.23 -15.08
C THR A 185 16.92 -22.45 -14.89
N GLY A 186 17.76 -22.45 -13.84
CA GLY A 186 18.71 -23.51 -13.57
C GLY A 186 19.15 -23.52 -12.11
N GLU A 187 19.63 -24.66 -11.64
CA GLU A 187 20.25 -24.82 -10.33
C GLU A 187 21.69 -25.32 -10.50
N ASP A 188 22.60 -24.72 -9.73
CA ASP A 188 24.00 -25.11 -9.69
C ASP A 188 24.19 -26.29 -8.75
N LEU A 189 24.30 -27.50 -9.31
CA LEU A 189 24.47 -28.73 -8.54
C LEU A 189 25.94 -29.16 -8.49
N PRO A 190 26.49 -29.45 -7.30
CA PRO A 190 27.84 -29.99 -7.20
C PRO A 190 27.84 -31.44 -7.70
N ARG A 191 28.47 -31.68 -8.85
CA ARG A 191 28.68 -33.02 -9.38
C ARG A 191 30.05 -33.51 -8.93
N LYS A 192 30.06 -34.50 -8.03
CA LYS A 192 31.29 -35.23 -7.70
C LYS A 192 31.62 -36.21 -8.82
N GLN A 193 32.65 -35.89 -9.62
CA GLN A 193 33.34 -36.87 -10.47
C GLN A 193 34.79 -36.97 -9.99
N GLY A 194 35.10 -37.98 -9.18
CA GLY A 194 36.45 -38.20 -8.66
C GLY A 194 36.88 -37.16 -7.61
N LEU A 195 38.16 -36.75 -7.65
CA LEU A 195 38.76 -35.75 -6.74
C LEU A 195 38.40 -34.30 -7.10
N ASP A 196 37.77 -34.07 -8.25
CA ASP A 196 37.41 -32.75 -8.76
C ASP A 196 35.92 -32.48 -8.48
N THR A 197 35.63 -31.41 -7.74
CA THR A 197 34.25 -30.98 -7.49
C THR A 197 33.90 -29.95 -8.54
N ARG A 198 33.15 -30.35 -9.58
CA ARG A 198 32.67 -29.42 -10.61
C ARG A 198 31.21 -29.07 -10.33
N THR A 199 30.88 -27.80 -10.46
CA THR A 199 29.49 -27.32 -10.41
C THR A 199 28.92 -27.40 -11.82
N GLU A 200 27.82 -28.13 -11.99
CA GLU A 200 27.08 -28.22 -13.25
C GLU A 200 25.73 -27.53 -13.07
N ARG A 201 25.42 -26.59 -13.97
CA ARG A 201 24.12 -25.90 -13.98
C ARG A 201 23.10 -26.78 -14.68
N VAL A 202 22.13 -27.29 -13.94
CA VAL A 202 21.05 -28.13 -14.44
C VAL A 202 19.83 -27.26 -14.75
N PRO A 203 19.21 -27.35 -15.95
CA PRO A 203 18.03 -26.56 -16.27
C PRO A 203 16.83 -26.97 -15.40
N LEU A 204 16.05 -25.98 -14.98
CA LEU A 204 14.82 -26.18 -14.21
C LEU A 204 13.61 -26.21 -15.12
N SER A 205 12.62 -27.05 -14.81
CA SER A 205 11.29 -26.97 -15.40
C SER A 205 10.53 -25.76 -14.84
N PRO A 206 9.48 -25.26 -15.55
CA PRO A 206 8.65 -24.18 -15.03
C PRO A 206 8.08 -24.43 -13.63
N GLU A 207 7.70 -25.69 -13.33
CA GLU A 207 7.20 -26.11 -12.02
C GLU A 207 8.26 -25.96 -10.94
N GLN A 208 9.49 -26.37 -11.25
CA GLN A 208 10.63 -26.27 -10.33
C GLN A 208 11.01 -24.81 -10.10
N SER A 209 11.03 -23.98 -11.14
CA SER A 209 11.28 -22.54 -11.03
C SER A 209 10.23 -21.83 -10.19
N ALA A 210 8.95 -22.15 -10.40
CA ALA A 210 7.86 -21.65 -9.56
C ALA A 210 8.02 -22.08 -8.10
N ALA A 211 8.41 -23.33 -7.83
CA ALA A 211 8.68 -23.79 -6.47
C ALA A 211 9.85 -23.04 -5.83
N VAL A 212 10.96 -22.87 -6.54
CA VAL A 212 12.14 -22.13 -6.05
C VAL A 212 11.80 -20.68 -5.72
N LEU A 213 11.02 -19.99 -6.56
CA LEU A 213 10.57 -18.62 -6.28
C LEU A 213 9.75 -18.54 -4.98
N ARG A 214 8.81 -19.48 -4.77
CA ARG A 214 8.02 -19.52 -3.52
C ARG A 214 8.90 -19.80 -2.31
N ASP A 215 9.71 -20.84 -2.37
CA ASP A 215 10.47 -21.32 -1.21
C ASP A 215 11.55 -20.31 -0.79
N ARG A 216 12.22 -19.67 -1.75
CA ARG A 216 13.23 -18.66 -1.45
C ARG A 216 12.59 -17.39 -0.94
N HIS A 217 11.62 -16.82 -1.66
CA HIS A 217 11.10 -15.49 -1.36
C HIS A 217 10.04 -15.44 -0.26
N LEU A 218 9.51 -16.58 0.18
CA LEU A 218 8.60 -16.64 1.32
C LEU A 218 9.28 -17.09 2.62
N ARG A 219 10.57 -17.45 2.57
CA ARG A 219 11.30 -18.00 3.72
C ARG A 219 11.34 -17.06 4.92
N PHE A 220 11.30 -15.75 4.70
CA PHE A 220 11.28 -14.76 5.78
C PHE A 220 9.95 -14.71 6.55
N LEU A 221 8.86 -15.26 5.99
CA LEU A 221 7.57 -15.29 6.65
C LEU A 221 7.60 -16.36 7.75
N TYR A 222 7.64 -15.90 9.00
CA TYR A 222 7.66 -16.77 10.19
C TYR A 222 6.38 -17.59 10.37
N HIS A 223 5.27 -17.20 9.74
CA HIS A 223 4.00 -17.93 9.74
C HIS A 223 3.29 -17.76 8.39
N PRO A 224 2.39 -18.69 8.01
CA PRO A 224 1.58 -18.54 6.81
C PRO A 224 0.72 -17.27 6.86
N VAL A 225 0.64 -16.55 5.73
CA VAL A 225 -0.18 -15.33 5.55
C VAL A 225 -0.96 -15.48 4.25
N ALA A 226 -2.21 -15.02 4.21
CA ALA A 226 -2.96 -14.93 2.96
C ALA A 226 -2.40 -13.80 2.08
N LEU A 227 -1.76 -14.15 0.96
CA LEU A 227 -1.13 -13.21 0.05
C LEU A 227 -2.03 -12.95 -1.16
N LEU A 228 -2.11 -11.70 -1.60
CA LEU A 228 -2.74 -11.34 -2.88
C LEU A 228 -1.91 -11.88 -4.07
N GLY A 229 -0.59 -11.89 -3.92
CA GLY A 229 0.34 -12.36 -4.94
C GLY A 229 1.76 -11.85 -4.71
N MET A 230 2.61 -12.07 -5.69
CA MET A 230 4.03 -11.72 -5.66
C MET A 230 4.39 -10.83 -6.86
N VAL A 231 5.14 -9.76 -6.62
CA VAL A 231 5.83 -8.99 -7.66
C VAL A 231 7.30 -9.36 -7.59
N THR A 232 7.86 -9.84 -8.70
CA THR A 232 9.30 -10.10 -8.81
C THR A 232 9.99 -8.87 -9.36
N ALA A 233 11.12 -8.49 -8.78
CA ALA A 233 11.97 -7.41 -9.21
C ALA A 233 13.36 -7.96 -9.54
N GLU A 234 13.81 -7.73 -10.76
CA GLU A 234 15.12 -8.16 -11.23
C GLU A 234 16.06 -6.96 -11.41
N THR A 235 17.28 -7.10 -10.93
CA THR A 235 18.37 -6.19 -11.26
C THR A 235 19.28 -6.90 -12.27
N PRO A 236 19.19 -6.61 -13.58
CA PRO A 236 19.91 -7.36 -14.59
C PRO A 236 21.41 -7.17 -14.41
N TRP A 237 22.15 -8.27 -14.57
CA TRP A 237 23.60 -8.26 -14.37
C TRP A 237 24.34 -7.75 -15.60
N ASN A 238 23.77 -7.91 -16.80
CA ASN A 238 24.23 -7.34 -18.07
C ASN A 238 23.04 -6.89 -18.93
N GLU A 239 23.21 -5.81 -19.71
CA GLU A 239 22.16 -5.30 -20.63
C GLU A 239 21.82 -6.30 -21.76
N ASP A 240 22.74 -7.20 -22.08
CA ASP A 240 22.61 -8.23 -23.12
C ASP A 240 21.99 -9.55 -22.64
N GLN A 241 21.44 -9.62 -21.42
CA GLN A 241 20.70 -10.80 -21.00
C GLN A 241 19.47 -10.96 -21.90
N ALA A 242 19.50 -11.99 -22.75
CA ALA A 242 18.34 -12.39 -23.53
C ALA A 242 17.16 -12.60 -22.58
N GLY A 243 16.04 -11.95 -22.89
CA GLY A 243 14.82 -12.09 -22.11
C GLY A 243 14.44 -13.55 -21.94
N LEU A 244 13.80 -13.86 -20.81
CA LEU A 244 13.27 -15.20 -20.54
C LEU A 244 12.35 -15.63 -21.68
N ASP A 245 12.40 -16.92 -22.02
CA ASP A 245 11.49 -17.53 -22.98
C ASP A 245 10.03 -17.23 -22.57
N PRO A 246 9.23 -16.58 -23.43
CA PRO A 246 7.84 -16.24 -23.12
C PRO A 246 6.99 -17.46 -22.74
N GLU A 247 7.19 -18.61 -23.39
CA GLU A 247 6.42 -19.83 -23.10
C GLU A 247 6.77 -20.38 -21.71
N PHE A 248 8.06 -20.36 -21.37
CA PHE A 248 8.52 -20.72 -20.03
C PHE A 248 7.91 -19.81 -18.96
N MET A 249 7.91 -18.51 -19.21
CA MET A 249 7.33 -17.51 -18.30
C MET A 249 5.84 -17.71 -18.09
N GLU A 250 5.08 -17.97 -19.14
CA GLU A 250 3.65 -18.28 -19.05
C GLU A 250 3.41 -19.54 -18.21
N ALA A 251 4.22 -20.58 -18.41
CA ALA A 251 4.14 -21.81 -17.61
C ALA A 251 4.47 -21.58 -16.13
N VAL A 252 5.46 -20.74 -15.80
CA VAL A 252 5.76 -20.34 -14.42
C VAL A 252 4.58 -19.58 -13.80
N VAL A 253 4.01 -18.61 -14.54
CA VAL A 253 2.84 -17.84 -14.09
C VAL A 253 1.64 -18.74 -13.82
N ALA A 254 1.34 -19.67 -14.73
CA ALA A 254 0.25 -20.63 -14.58
C ALA A 254 0.45 -21.52 -13.34
N ASN A 255 1.67 -22.04 -13.14
CA ASN A 255 2.01 -22.86 -11.98
C ASN A 255 1.89 -22.08 -10.65
N MET A 256 2.34 -20.83 -10.62
CA MET A 256 2.20 -19.93 -9.47
C MET A 256 0.73 -19.63 -9.13
N ALA A 257 -0.09 -19.36 -10.15
CA ALA A 257 -1.52 -19.13 -9.98
C ALA A 257 -2.25 -20.40 -9.49
N ALA A 258 -1.88 -21.58 -9.99
CA ALA A 258 -2.50 -22.86 -9.61
C ALA A 258 -2.33 -23.19 -8.12
N VAL A 259 -1.26 -22.72 -7.49
CA VAL A 259 -1.01 -22.91 -6.04
C VAL A 259 -1.51 -21.75 -5.18
N GLY A 260 -2.26 -20.80 -5.76
CA GLY A 260 -2.87 -19.68 -5.04
C GLY A 260 -1.94 -18.51 -4.76
N LEU A 261 -0.79 -18.41 -5.43
CA LEU A 261 0.13 -17.27 -5.31
C LEU A 261 0.48 -16.71 -6.68
N PRO A 262 -0.43 -15.95 -7.32
CA PRO A 262 -0.19 -15.44 -8.67
C PRO A 262 0.99 -14.46 -8.71
N LEU A 263 1.75 -14.51 -9.79
CA LEU A 263 2.70 -13.46 -10.14
C LEU A 263 1.92 -12.24 -10.65
N LEU A 264 1.98 -11.14 -9.90
CA LEU A 264 1.27 -9.89 -10.19
C LEU A 264 2.04 -9.03 -11.20
N GLY A 265 3.35 -9.24 -11.33
CA GLY A 265 4.18 -8.58 -12.31
C GLY A 265 5.66 -8.89 -12.14
N HIS A 266 6.41 -8.61 -13.18
CA HIS A 266 7.86 -8.67 -13.20
C HIS A 266 8.41 -7.29 -13.54
N VAL A 267 9.29 -6.76 -12.69
CA VAL A 267 9.82 -5.40 -12.74
C VAL A 267 11.32 -5.46 -12.96
N THR A 268 11.84 -4.67 -13.88
CA THR A 268 13.29 -4.51 -14.05
C THR A 268 13.75 -3.26 -13.32
N LEU A 269 14.67 -3.41 -12.38
CA LEU A 269 15.27 -2.32 -11.61
C LEU A 269 16.65 -1.95 -12.19
N PRO A 270 16.98 -0.65 -12.28
CA PRO A 270 18.30 -0.22 -12.73
C PRO A 270 19.40 -0.68 -11.76
N ARG A 271 20.50 -1.22 -12.29
CA ARG A 271 21.66 -1.69 -11.52
C ARG A 271 22.28 -0.57 -10.71
N GLY A 272 22.39 -0.75 -9.39
CA GLY A 272 22.84 0.29 -8.44
C GLY A 272 21.87 1.47 -8.29
N GLY A 273 20.78 1.48 -9.05
CA GLY A 273 19.81 2.57 -9.10
C GLY A 273 18.84 2.58 -7.93
N ASP A 274 18.50 1.44 -7.31
CA ASP A 274 17.62 1.46 -6.13
C ASP A 274 18.30 2.10 -4.91
N LEU A 275 19.58 1.78 -4.67
CA LEU A 275 20.36 2.41 -3.61
C LEU A 275 20.55 3.92 -3.86
N GLN A 276 20.91 4.31 -5.09
CA GLN A 276 21.04 5.72 -5.44
C GLN A 276 19.69 6.46 -5.37
N ALA A 277 18.62 5.88 -5.92
CA ALA A 277 17.28 6.44 -5.87
C ALA A 277 16.77 6.56 -4.43
N ARG A 278 17.10 5.61 -3.56
CA ARG A 278 16.83 5.69 -2.12
C ARG A 278 17.56 6.86 -1.47
N LEU A 279 18.85 7.02 -1.74
CA LEU A 279 19.65 8.14 -1.22
C LEU A 279 19.15 9.50 -1.75
N GLU A 280 18.75 9.57 -3.02
CA GLU A 280 18.17 10.76 -3.62
C GLU A 280 16.78 11.06 -3.04
N ARG A 281 15.98 10.03 -2.76
CA ARG A 281 14.68 10.16 -2.12
C ARG A 281 14.78 10.69 -0.69
N ASP A 282 15.77 10.23 0.07
CA ASP A 282 16.04 10.75 1.42
C ASP A 282 16.37 12.25 1.40
N ARG A 283 16.90 12.77 0.28
CA ARG A 283 17.14 14.20 0.05
C ARG A 283 15.91 14.93 -0.50
N ASN A 284 15.19 14.31 -1.42
CA ASN A 284 13.98 14.84 -2.03
C ASN A 284 12.94 13.74 -2.24
N PRO A 285 11.91 13.65 -1.39
CA PRO A 285 10.90 12.60 -1.44
C PRO A 285 10.15 12.46 -2.76
N SER A 286 10.12 13.50 -3.60
CA SER A 286 9.38 13.49 -4.87
C SER A 286 10.13 12.82 -6.03
N THR A 287 11.44 12.57 -5.94
CA THR A 287 12.27 12.12 -7.08
C THR A 287 11.82 10.79 -7.66
N VAL A 288 11.58 9.80 -6.79
CA VAL A 288 11.08 8.47 -7.18
C VAL A 288 9.66 8.53 -7.73
N VAL A 289 8.85 9.48 -7.26
CA VAL A 289 7.44 9.64 -7.65
C VAL A 289 7.28 10.32 -9.00
N THR A 290 8.21 11.20 -9.39
CA THR A 290 8.14 11.94 -10.66
C THR A 290 8.93 11.28 -11.79
N ALA A 291 9.83 10.35 -11.50
CA ALA A 291 10.58 9.61 -12.50
C ALA A 291 9.67 8.80 -13.45
N PRO A 292 10.06 8.56 -14.70
CA PRO A 292 9.39 7.59 -15.56
C PRO A 292 9.29 6.22 -14.88
N LEU A 293 8.14 5.57 -15.00
CA LEU A 293 7.90 4.26 -14.39
C LEU A 293 8.19 3.16 -15.42
N ASP A 294 8.82 2.09 -14.96
CA ASP A 294 9.00 0.89 -15.76
C ASP A 294 7.65 0.26 -16.16
N ARG A 295 7.61 -0.41 -17.32
CA ARG A 295 6.39 -1.08 -17.79
C ARG A 295 5.93 -2.18 -16.84
N GLY A 296 6.86 -2.90 -16.22
CA GLY A 296 6.58 -3.90 -15.21
C GLY A 296 5.90 -3.31 -13.98
N VAL A 297 6.29 -2.10 -13.56
CA VAL A 297 5.64 -1.39 -12.44
C VAL A 297 4.20 -1.04 -12.80
N LEU A 298 3.96 -0.53 -14.00
CA LEU A 298 2.61 -0.19 -14.45
C LEU A 298 1.70 -1.44 -14.53
N ALA A 299 2.23 -2.55 -15.05
CA ALA A 299 1.51 -3.82 -15.11
C ALA A 299 1.21 -4.37 -13.71
N ALA A 300 2.20 -4.37 -12.81
CA ALA A 300 2.03 -4.80 -11.43
C ALA A 300 1.00 -3.93 -10.68
N ALA A 301 1.08 -2.62 -10.83
CA ALA A 301 0.10 -1.70 -10.24
C ALA A 301 -1.32 -1.97 -10.74
N GLN A 302 -1.48 -2.29 -12.04
CA GLN A 302 -2.77 -2.67 -12.61
C GLN A 302 -3.27 -4.03 -12.11
N ALA A 303 -2.38 -5.01 -11.92
CA ALA A 303 -2.74 -6.33 -11.39
C ALA A 303 -3.16 -6.26 -9.90
N ILE A 304 -2.52 -5.39 -9.12
CA ILE A 304 -2.86 -5.15 -7.71
C ILE A 304 -4.09 -4.24 -7.56
N HIS A 305 -4.55 -3.60 -8.65
CA HIS A 305 -5.49 -2.48 -8.62
C HIS A 305 -6.67 -2.75 -7.65
N PRO A 306 -6.98 -1.80 -6.75
CA PRO A 306 -8.10 -1.95 -5.83
C PRO A 306 -9.38 -2.15 -6.63
N ARG A 307 -10.03 -3.31 -6.51
CA ARG A 307 -11.33 -3.53 -7.16
C ARG A 307 -12.35 -2.55 -6.57
N ARG A 308 -13.24 -2.04 -7.43
CA ARG A 308 -14.36 -1.18 -7.02
C ARG A 308 -15.45 -1.99 -6.34
#